data_AF-A0A7S9D884-F1
#
_entry.id   AF-A0A7S9D884-F1
#
_cell.length_a   1.000
_cell.length_b   1.000
_cell.length_c   1.000
_cell.angle_alpha   90.00
_cell.angle_beta   90.00
_cell.angle_gamma   90.00
#
_symmetry.space_group_name_H-M   'P 1'
#
loop_
_entity.id
_entity.type
_entity.pdbx_description
1 polymer ?
#
loop_
_entity_poly.entity_id
_entity_poly.type
_entity_poly.pdbx_seq_one_letter_code
_entity_poly.pdbx_strand_id
1 'polypeptide(L)'
;MSEMQRDSAHVNDVLASSGPNWPFRVAIVTAGDELQSPALKLFILAMNGRLHHFEFEFIPADIPDPLLSTLDVSGGLDREDVRKIARDFPDRFGGKLLSAMTDYSIKDRRLPDYFIVISMAKFVDGYYNLRTKRISVIALGDWEASMSPPSIIEFIQALIVREALAGVCPSLQGSQHFGTRACICDFNQELADVRLKVITGFLCSQCRNTLDAEVHEGLASEVGMILSKDWIGDLHSSASLASSIEKFGVNLFITAGLVPTWKERILNTLREDGFKEFIKFLYAILLAGFLFYLGWKKG
;
A
#
# COMPACT_ATOMS: atom_id res chain seq x y z
N MET A 1 9.46 -26.57 -20.07
CA MET A 1 9.00 -25.18 -19.90
C MET A 1 9.72 -24.55 -18.72
N SER A 2 10.28 -23.36 -18.90
CA SER A 2 10.80 -22.56 -17.79
C SER A 2 9.65 -22.19 -16.84
N GLU A 3 9.96 -21.87 -15.58
CA GLU A 3 8.97 -21.45 -14.58
C GLU A 3 8.18 -20.23 -15.08
N MET A 4 8.85 -19.28 -15.73
CA MET A 4 8.26 -18.11 -16.39
C MET A 4 7.21 -18.48 -17.48
N GLN A 5 7.45 -19.54 -18.25
CA GLN A 5 6.48 -20.01 -19.26
C GLN A 5 5.23 -20.64 -18.63
N ARG A 6 5.37 -21.27 -17.45
CA ARG A 6 4.21 -21.82 -16.71
C ARG A 6 3.39 -20.71 -16.07
N ASP A 7 4.05 -19.71 -15.51
CA ASP A 7 3.37 -18.56 -14.91
C ASP A 7 2.64 -17.72 -15.96
N SER A 8 3.22 -17.56 -17.15
CA SER A 8 2.56 -16.84 -18.27
C SER A 8 1.29 -17.55 -18.78
N ALA A 9 1.30 -18.89 -18.86
CA ALA A 9 0.13 -19.65 -19.26
C ALA A 9 -1.03 -19.48 -18.25
N HIS A 10 -0.72 -19.41 -16.96
CA HIS A 10 -1.71 -19.22 -15.90
C HIS A 10 -2.38 -17.85 -15.96
N VAL A 11 -1.64 -16.76 -16.24
CA VAL A 11 -2.22 -15.42 -16.35
C VAL A 11 -3.22 -15.35 -17.52
N ASN A 12 -2.91 -16.00 -18.64
CA ASN A 12 -3.83 -16.08 -19.77
C ASN A 12 -5.13 -16.83 -19.42
N ASP A 13 -5.06 -17.88 -18.59
CA ASP A 13 -6.24 -18.59 -18.10
C ASP A 13 -7.10 -17.73 -17.14
N VAL A 14 -6.46 -16.88 -16.31
CA VAL A 14 -7.17 -15.93 -15.43
C VAL A 14 -7.88 -14.85 -16.26
N LEU A 15 -7.20 -14.28 -17.26
CA LEU A 15 -7.79 -13.31 -18.19
C LEU A 15 -8.91 -13.93 -19.03
N ALA A 16 -8.81 -15.22 -19.38
CA ALA A 16 -9.85 -15.91 -20.15
C ALA A 16 -11.06 -16.32 -19.31
N SER A 17 -10.91 -16.49 -17.99
CA SER A 17 -11.98 -16.90 -17.07
C SER A 17 -12.72 -15.73 -16.42
N SER A 18 -12.12 -14.53 -16.40
CA SER A 18 -12.82 -13.30 -16.09
C SER A 18 -13.71 -12.94 -17.28
N GLY A 19 -15.04 -13.05 -17.09
CA GLY A 19 -15.99 -12.67 -18.15
C GLY A 19 -15.71 -11.25 -18.64
N PRO A 20 -16.01 -10.92 -19.91
CA PRO A 20 -15.46 -9.75 -20.63
C PRO A 20 -15.75 -8.36 -20.04
N ASN A 21 -16.46 -8.25 -18.91
CA ASN A 21 -16.86 -6.99 -18.27
C ASN A 21 -16.62 -6.95 -16.75
N TRP A 22 -15.92 -7.92 -16.15
CA TRP A 22 -15.70 -7.93 -14.70
C TRP A 22 -14.32 -7.37 -14.35
N PRO A 23 -14.21 -6.55 -13.28
CA PRO A 23 -12.92 -6.08 -12.82
C PRO A 23 -12.07 -7.24 -12.30
N PHE A 24 -10.75 -7.15 -12.48
CA PHE A 24 -9.77 -8.07 -11.90
C PHE A 24 -9.75 -7.88 -10.38
N ARG A 25 -10.13 -8.93 -9.64
CA ARG A 25 -10.29 -8.87 -8.18
C ARG A 25 -8.97 -9.15 -7.47
N VAL A 26 -8.55 -8.19 -6.67
CA VAL A 26 -7.31 -8.25 -5.91
C VAL A 26 -7.64 -8.30 -4.42
N ALA A 27 -7.46 -9.47 -3.83
CA ALA A 27 -7.59 -9.65 -2.39
C ALA A 27 -6.32 -9.20 -1.67
N ILE A 28 -6.51 -8.33 -0.69
CA ILE A 28 -5.48 -7.83 0.20
C ILE A 28 -5.64 -8.49 1.55
N VAL A 29 -4.56 -9.12 2.02
CA VAL A 29 -4.50 -9.78 3.32
C VAL A 29 -3.34 -9.17 4.10
N THR A 30 -3.60 -8.72 5.32
CA THR A 30 -2.56 -8.13 6.18
C THR A 30 -2.15 -9.15 7.23
N ALA A 31 -0.87 -9.53 7.27
CA ALA A 31 -0.29 -10.33 8.33
C ALA A 31 0.22 -9.41 9.45
N GLY A 32 -0.36 -9.55 10.64
CA GLY A 32 -0.05 -8.74 11.82
C GLY A 32 -1.03 -7.60 12.07
N ASP A 33 -1.18 -7.27 13.36
CA ASP A 33 -2.17 -6.29 13.85
C ASP A 33 -1.83 -4.85 13.46
N GLU A 34 -0.54 -4.53 13.31
CA GLU A 34 -0.07 -3.18 12.98
C GLU A 34 -0.64 -2.67 11.64
N LEU A 35 -0.89 -3.59 10.70
CA LEU A 35 -1.42 -3.29 9.37
C LEU A 35 -2.95 -3.26 9.32
N GLN A 36 -3.66 -3.59 10.41
CA GLN A 36 -5.13 -3.54 10.50
C GLN A 36 -5.69 -2.13 10.63
N SER A 37 -5.01 -1.13 10.06
CA SER A 37 -5.38 0.28 10.14
C SER A 37 -6.64 0.59 9.32
N PRO A 38 -7.71 1.16 9.93
CA PRO A 38 -8.88 1.63 9.20
C PRO A 38 -8.55 2.69 8.14
N ALA A 39 -7.54 3.53 8.40
CA ALA A 39 -7.05 4.53 7.45
C ALA A 39 -6.51 3.87 6.18
N LEU A 40 -5.71 2.80 6.32
CA LEU A 40 -5.19 2.05 5.19
C LEU A 40 -6.32 1.40 4.39
N LYS A 41 -7.27 0.74 5.08
CA LYS A 41 -8.42 0.08 4.44
C LYS A 41 -9.25 1.09 3.64
N LEU A 42 -9.60 2.22 4.26
CA LEU A 42 -10.36 3.27 3.60
C LEU A 42 -9.61 3.84 2.39
N PHE A 43 -8.30 4.11 2.52
CA PHE A 43 -7.49 4.65 1.44
C PHE A 43 -7.48 3.74 0.21
N ILE A 44 -7.23 2.47 0.42
CA ILE A 44 -7.17 1.48 -0.65
C ILE A 44 -8.54 1.23 -1.27
N LEU A 45 -9.59 1.05 -0.46
CA LEU A 45 -10.95 0.80 -0.98
C LEU A 45 -11.51 2.01 -1.74
N ALA A 46 -11.08 3.23 -1.40
CA ALA A 46 -11.48 4.43 -2.15
C ALA A 46 -10.96 4.43 -3.60
N MET A 47 -9.95 3.61 -3.94
CA MET A 47 -9.50 3.44 -5.33
C MET A 47 -10.57 2.75 -6.19
N ASN A 48 -11.40 1.87 -5.62
CA ASN A 48 -12.44 1.15 -6.38
C ASN A 48 -13.48 2.08 -7.00
N GLY A 49 -13.72 3.25 -6.41
CA GLY A 49 -14.60 4.26 -6.99
C GLY A 49 -14.04 4.96 -8.24
N ARG A 50 -12.80 4.65 -8.62
CA ARG A 50 -12.03 5.32 -9.69
C ARG A 50 -11.41 4.34 -10.70
N LEU A 51 -11.45 3.05 -10.40
CA LEU A 51 -10.91 2.00 -11.24
C LEU A 51 -12.06 1.19 -11.83
N HIS A 52 -11.96 0.88 -13.11
CA HIS A 52 -12.93 0.01 -13.78
C HIS A 52 -12.36 -1.38 -14.00
N HIS A 53 -11.04 -1.50 -14.09
CA HIS A 53 -10.36 -2.75 -14.40
C HIS A 53 -9.89 -3.53 -13.16
N PHE A 54 -9.84 -2.88 -12.00
CA PHE A 54 -9.44 -3.50 -10.74
C PHE A 54 -10.50 -3.30 -9.67
N GLU A 55 -10.67 -4.30 -8.84
CA GLU A 55 -11.45 -4.23 -7.61
C GLU A 55 -10.58 -4.74 -6.45
N PHE A 56 -10.23 -3.85 -5.53
CA PHE A 56 -9.48 -4.21 -4.33
C PHE A 56 -10.42 -4.57 -3.19
N GLU A 57 -10.14 -5.67 -2.51
CA GLU A 57 -10.93 -6.09 -1.34
C GLU A 57 -10.00 -6.51 -0.20
N PHE A 58 -10.35 -6.16 1.05
CA PHE A 58 -9.65 -6.69 2.21
C PHE A 58 -10.33 -7.98 2.67
N ILE A 59 -9.55 -9.05 2.76
CA ILE A 59 -10.03 -10.32 3.30
C ILE A 59 -9.63 -10.39 4.79
N PRO A 60 -10.50 -10.92 5.67
CA PRO A 60 -10.18 -11.06 7.09
C PRO A 60 -8.89 -11.87 7.31
N ALA A 61 -8.01 -11.34 8.16
CA ALA A 61 -6.71 -11.96 8.48
C ALA A 61 -6.81 -12.98 9.63
N ASP A 62 -7.98 -13.09 10.28
CA ASP A 62 -8.25 -14.03 11.36
C ASP A 62 -8.41 -15.48 10.88
N ILE A 63 -8.51 -15.69 9.56
CA ILE A 63 -8.47 -17.02 8.95
C ILE A 63 -7.06 -17.60 9.10
N PRO A 64 -6.85 -18.64 9.94
CA PRO A 64 -5.51 -19.15 10.20
C PRO A 64 -4.88 -19.72 8.93
N ASP A 65 -3.67 -19.29 8.57
CA ASP A 65 -2.92 -19.88 7.45
C ASP A 65 -1.41 -19.91 7.75
N PRO A 66 -0.69 -20.97 7.38
CA PRO A 66 0.75 -21.06 7.62
C PRO A 66 1.54 -19.86 7.08
N LEU A 67 1.17 -19.31 5.91
CA LEU A 67 1.86 -18.14 5.36
C LEU A 67 1.71 -16.92 6.28
N LEU A 68 0.49 -16.66 6.74
CA LEU A 68 0.19 -15.51 7.59
C LEU A 68 0.91 -15.64 8.94
N SER A 69 0.92 -16.84 9.53
CA SER A 69 1.66 -17.11 10.76
C SER A 69 3.18 -16.95 10.59
N THR A 70 3.75 -17.34 9.46
CA THR A 70 5.17 -17.11 9.17
C THR A 70 5.48 -15.62 9.01
N LEU A 71 4.59 -14.87 8.38
CA LEU A 71 4.75 -13.43 8.13
C LEU A 71 4.40 -12.54 9.33
N ASP A 72 3.83 -13.09 10.41
CA ASP A 72 3.53 -12.36 11.64
C ASP A 72 4.71 -12.35 12.62
N VAL A 73 5.78 -13.10 12.34
CA VAL A 73 6.95 -13.21 13.22
C VAL A 73 7.88 -12.01 13.06
N SER A 74 8.28 -11.41 14.18
CA SER A 74 9.36 -10.41 14.23
C SER A 74 10.71 -11.10 13.98
N GLY A 75 11.23 -11.04 12.76
CA GLY A 75 12.53 -11.63 12.41
C GLY A 75 12.85 -11.58 10.93
N GLY A 76 14.11 -11.88 10.60
CA GLY A 76 14.53 -12.07 9.22
C GLY A 76 14.01 -13.41 8.68
N LEU A 77 13.29 -13.37 7.57
CA LEU A 77 12.74 -14.53 6.88
C LEU A 77 13.55 -14.84 5.62
N ASP A 78 13.80 -16.12 5.36
CA ASP A 78 14.32 -16.57 4.08
C ASP A 78 13.22 -16.47 3.00
N ARG A 79 13.50 -15.72 1.94
CA ARG A 79 12.51 -15.42 0.89
C ARG A 79 12.15 -16.65 0.06
N GLU A 80 13.04 -17.63 -0.09
CA GLU A 80 12.75 -18.88 -0.79
C GLU A 80 11.85 -19.80 0.03
N ASP A 81 12.03 -19.83 1.34
CA ASP A 81 11.14 -20.57 2.24
C ASP A 81 9.73 -19.97 2.25
N VAL A 82 9.62 -18.64 2.29
CA VAL A 82 8.32 -17.94 2.14
C VAL A 82 7.72 -18.23 0.76
N ARG A 83 8.51 -18.26 -0.32
CA ARG A 83 8.04 -18.62 -1.68
C ARG A 83 7.43 -20.01 -1.73
N LYS A 84 8.04 -21.00 -1.08
CA LYS A 84 7.49 -22.37 -1.01
C LYS A 84 6.13 -22.40 -0.34
N ILE A 85 5.96 -21.69 0.77
CA ILE A 85 4.69 -21.65 1.53
C ILE A 85 3.61 -20.85 0.78
N ALA A 86 4.00 -19.73 0.17
CA ALA A 86 3.11 -18.82 -0.57
C ALA A 86 2.56 -19.46 -1.85
N ARG A 87 3.32 -20.35 -2.49
CA ARG A 87 2.92 -21.03 -3.73
C ARG A 87 1.55 -21.72 -3.67
N ASP A 88 1.17 -22.26 -2.52
CA ASP A 88 -0.11 -22.96 -2.35
C ASP A 88 -1.14 -22.14 -1.56
N PHE A 89 -0.81 -20.88 -1.23
CA PHE A 89 -1.69 -19.99 -0.48
C PHE A 89 -3.02 -19.70 -1.21
N PRO A 90 -3.05 -19.32 -2.50
CA PRO A 90 -4.33 -19.00 -3.16
C PRO A 90 -5.35 -20.14 -3.09
N ASP A 91 -4.89 -21.39 -3.22
CA ASP A 91 -5.76 -22.56 -3.22
C ASP A 91 -6.21 -22.91 -1.79
N ARG A 92 -5.29 -22.94 -0.82
CA ARG A 92 -5.62 -23.20 0.59
C ARG A 92 -6.54 -22.13 1.18
N PHE A 93 -6.19 -20.86 0.97
CA PHE A 93 -6.90 -19.73 1.53
C PHE A 93 -8.23 -19.51 0.80
N GLY A 94 -8.25 -19.68 -0.52
CA GLY A 94 -9.48 -19.66 -1.32
C GLY A 94 -10.50 -20.70 -0.88
N GLY A 95 -10.06 -21.93 -0.54
CA GLY A 95 -10.96 -22.95 0.01
C GLY A 95 -11.60 -22.55 1.34
N LYS A 96 -10.82 -21.93 2.24
CA LYS A 96 -11.33 -21.40 3.52
C LYS A 96 -12.29 -20.23 3.31
N LEU A 97 -11.96 -19.34 2.39
CA LEU A 97 -12.80 -18.19 2.03
C LEU A 97 -14.15 -18.68 1.47
N LEU A 98 -14.16 -19.65 0.57
CA LEU A 98 -15.40 -20.21 0.01
C LEU A 98 -16.27 -20.88 1.08
N SER A 99 -15.66 -21.55 2.05
CA SER A 99 -16.37 -22.09 3.23
C SER A 99 -17.03 -20.95 4.01
N ALA A 100 -16.27 -19.91 4.37
CA ALA A 100 -16.81 -18.77 5.10
C ALA A 100 -17.94 -18.06 4.33
N MET A 101 -17.77 -17.85 3.02
CA MET A 101 -18.81 -17.26 2.16
C MET A 101 -20.09 -18.11 2.13
N THR A 102 -19.95 -19.43 2.22
CA THR A 102 -21.09 -20.34 2.31
C THR A 102 -21.78 -20.21 3.66
N ASP A 103 -21.01 -20.17 4.75
CA ASP A 103 -21.54 -20.02 6.12
C ASP A 103 -22.31 -18.70 6.30
N TYR A 104 -21.81 -17.61 5.71
CA TYR A 104 -22.46 -16.30 5.71
C TYR A 104 -23.48 -16.09 4.59
N SER A 105 -23.77 -17.11 3.77
CA SER A 105 -24.72 -17.03 2.65
C SER A 105 -24.44 -15.88 1.66
N ILE A 106 -23.16 -15.57 1.42
CA ILE A 106 -22.75 -14.56 0.45
C ILE A 106 -23.12 -15.02 -0.96
N LYS A 107 -23.77 -14.14 -1.72
CA LYS A 107 -24.28 -14.42 -3.07
C LYS A 107 -23.18 -14.46 -4.12
N ASP A 108 -22.29 -13.48 -4.13
CA ASP A 108 -21.12 -13.51 -4.99
C ASP A 108 -20.10 -14.46 -4.38
N ARG A 109 -19.91 -15.64 -4.97
CA ARG A 109 -18.97 -16.69 -4.50
C ARG A 109 -17.68 -16.73 -5.31
N ARG A 110 -17.42 -15.72 -6.14
CA ARG A 110 -16.18 -15.68 -6.91
C ARG A 110 -14.99 -15.49 -5.98
N LEU A 111 -13.95 -16.28 -6.21
CA LEU A 111 -12.68 -16.10 -5.53
C LEU A 111 -11.91 -14.92 -6.16
N PRO A 112 -11.01 -14.29 -5.40
CA PRO A 112 -10.09 -13.29 -5.94
C PRO A 112 -9.23 -13.87 -7.06
N ASP A 113 -8.96 -13.07 -8.09
CA ASP A 113 -8.07 -13.44 -9.20
C ASP A 113 -6.61 -13.42 -8.75
N TYR A 114 -6.28 -12.51 -7.81
CA TYR A 114 -4.94 -12.31 -7.28
C TYR A 114 -4.95 -12.00 -5.79
N PHE A 115 -3.93 -12.47 -5.08
CA PHE A 115 -3.72 -12.17 -3.67
C PHE A 115 -2.49 -11.28 -3.48
N ILE A 116 -2.60 -10.28 -2.61
CA ILE A 116 -1.49 -9.48 -2.12
C ILE A 116 -1.49 -9.61 -0.60
N VAL A 117 -0.44 -10.22 -0.06
CA VAL A 117 -0.21 -10.30 1.38
C VAL A 117 0.76 -9.21 1.79
N ILE A 118 0.39 -8.39 2.77
CA ILE A 118 1.22 -7.31 3.31
C ILE A 118 1.61 -7.68 4.74
N SER A 119 2.88 -7.49 5.09
CA SER A 119 3.43 -7.88 6.38
C SER A 119 4.51 -6.88 6.84
N MET A 120 4.71 -6.77 8.16
CA MET A 120 5.85 -6.06 8.77
C MET A 120 7.09 -6.95 8.94
N ALA A 121 7.10 -8.16 8.37
CA ALA A 121 8.29 -9.01 8.33
C ALA A 121 9.37 -8.43 7.42
N LYS A 122 10.60 -8.94 7.59
CA LYS A 122 11.78 -8.56 6.80
C LYS A 122 12.34 -9.78 6.09
N PHE A 123 12.73 -9.65 4.81
CA PHE A 123 13.52 -10.70 4.16
C PHE A 123 15.01 -10.51 4.41
N VAL A 124 15.73 -11.61 4.66
CA VAL A 124 17.17 -11.58 4.98
C VAL A 124 18.05 -11.11 3.82
N ASP A 125 17.56 -11.22 2.58
CA ASP A 125 18.27 -10.82 1.36
C ASP A 125 18.03 -9.35 0.97
N GLY A 126 17.32 -8.59 1.82
CA GLY A 126 17.04 -7.16 1.63
C GLY A 126 15.94 -6.85 0.61
N TYR A 127 15.34 -7.86 -0.01
CA TYR A 127 14.18 -7.66 -0.86
C TYR A 127 12.95 -7.28 -0.03
N TYR A 128 12.04 -6.50 -0.59
CA TYR A 128 10.76 -6.16 0.05
C TYR A 128 9.56 -6.86 -0.61
N ASN A 129 9.77 -7.56 -1.73
CA ASN A 129 8.68 -8.25 -2.40
C ASN A 129 9.08 -9.64 -2.94
N LEU A 130 8.04 -10.44 -3.11
CA LEU A 130 8.09 -11.79 -3.62
C LEU A 130 6.82 -12.03 -4.45
N ARG A 131 6.98 -12.64 -5.63
CA ARG A 131 5.86 -13.07 -6.47
C ARG A 131 5.94 -14.57 -6.70
N THR A 132 4.80 -15.25 -6.67
CA THR A 132 4.68 -16.64 -7.15
C THR A 132 3.24 -16.96 -7.52
N LYS A 133 3.00 -17.53 -8.70
CA LYS A 133 1.64 -17.81 -9.20
C LYS A 133 0.69 -16.59 -9.05
N ARG A 134 -0.45 -16.78 -8.36
CA ARG A 134 -1.51 -15.78 -8.09
C ARG A 134 -1.33 -15.02 -6.77
N ILE A 135 -0.11 -14.91 -6.26
CA ILE A 135 0.15 -14.20 -5.03
C ILE A 135 1.42 -13.35 -5.12
N SER A 136 1.33 -12.16 -4.51
CA SER A 136 2.46 -11.35 -4.12
C SER A 136 2.52 -11.19 -2.60
N VAL A 137 3.73 -11.16 -2.06
CA VAL A 137 4.00 -10.84 -0.66
C VAL A 137 4.83 -9.55 -0.63
N ILE A 138 4.36 -8.57 0.14
CA ILE A 138 5.03 -7.29 0.40
C ILE A 138 5.47 -7.30 1.86
N ALA A 139 6.78 -7.24 2.08
CA ALA A 139 7.45 -7.22 3.37
C ALA A 139 7.95 -5.79 3.67
N LEU A 140 7.38 -5.18 4.70
CA LEU A 140 7.61 -3.77 5.08
C LEU A 140 8.44 -3.63 6.36
N GLY A 141 9.06 -4.71 6.85
CA GLY A 141 9.86 -4.68 8.08
C GLY A 141 11.08 -3.77 8.04
N ASP A 142 11.53 -3.40 6.84
CA ASP A 142 12.58 -2.40 6.62
C ASP A 142 12.04 -0.96 6.48
N TRP A 143 10.74 -0.73 6.67
CA TRP A 143 10.19 0.62 6.60
C TRP A 143 10.72 1.49 7.73
N GLU A 144 11.25 2.66 7.37
CA GLU A 144 11.71 3.67 8.30
C GLU A 144 10.99 5.00 8.07
N ALA A 145 10.79 5.77 9.13
CA ALA A 145 10.21 7.11 9.02
C ALA A 145 11.03 8.06 8.11
N SER A 146 12.34 7.81 7.96
CA SER A 146 13.25 8.51 7.05
C SER A 146 12.86 8.37 5.56
N MET A 147 12.06 7.35 5.22
CA MET A 147 11.53 7.13 3.89
C MET A 147 10.36 8.07 3.54
N SER A 148 9.79 8.75 4.55
CA SER A 148 8.78 9.78 4.36
C SER A 148 9.40 11.14 4.00
N PRO A 149 8.79 11.92 3.09
CA PRO A 149 7.61 11.60 2.28
C PRO A 149 7.94 10.59 1.18
N PRO A 150 6.97 9.77 0.75
CA PRO A 150 5.54 9.81 1.10
C PRO A 150 5.20 9.00 2.36
N SER A 151 3.98 9.11 2.87
CA SER A 151 3.53 8.31 4.03
C SER A 151 3.55 6.80 3.72
N ILE A 152 3.62 5.95 4.75
CA ILE A 152 3.58 4.49 4.55
C ILE A 152 2.29 4.02 3.85
N ILE A 153 1.16 4.70 4.06
CA ILE A 153 -0.11 4.36 3.40
C ILE A 153 0.00 4.57 1.89
N GLU A 154 0.56 5.69 1.46
CA GLU A 154 0.83 5.93 0.03
C GLU A 154 1.86 4.97 -0.53
N PHE A 155 2.84 4.57 0.28
CA PHE A 155 3.83 3.57 -0.09
C PHE A 155 3.19 2.21 -0.35
N ILE A 156 2.36 1.74 0.58
CA ILE A 156 1.59 0.51 0.47
C ILE A 156 0.68 0.57 -0.77
N GLN A 157 0.02 1.70 -1.02
CA GLN A 157 -0.85 1.86 -2.18
C GLN A 157 -0.11 1.71 -3.50
N ALA A 158 1.02 2.41 -3.67
CA ALA A 158 1.81 2.30 -4.89
C ALA A 158 2.34 0.86 -5.10
N LEU A 159 2.74 0.18 -4.03
CA LEU A 159 3.16 -1.22 -4.08
C LEU A 159 2.00 -2.16 -4.44
N ILE A 160 0.82 -2.02 -3.83
CA ILE A 160 -0.37 -2.80 -4.17
C ILE A 160 -0.72 -2.65 -5.64
N VAL A 161 -0.74 -1.41 -6.15
CA VAL A 161 -1.00 -1.13 -7.57
C VAL A 161 0.04 -1.83 -8.44
N ARG A 162 1.32 -1.77 -8.06
CA ARG A 162 2.39 -2.44 -8.80
C ARG A 162 2.22 -3.96 -8.85
N GLU A 163 1.84 -4.57 -7.74
CA GLU A 163 1.61 -6.01 -7.64
C GLU A 163 0.34 -6.43 -8.40
N ALA A 164 -0.73 -5.63 -8.37
CA ALA A 164 -1.92 -5.85 -9.18
C ALA A 164 -1.60 -5.82 -10.69
N LEU A 165 -0.79 -4.86 -11.14
CA LEU A 165 -0.30 -4.81 -12.52
C LEU A 165 0.50 -6.08 -12.89
N ALA A 166 1.35 -6.58 -11.98
CA ALA A 166 2.11 -7.80 -12.20
C ALA A 166 1.20 -9.04 -12.32
N GLY A 167 0.07 -9.04 -11.59
CA GLY A 167 -0.90 -10.12 -11.62
C GLY A 167 -1.72 -10.20 -12.91
N VAL A 168 -1.98 -9.06 -13.56
CA VAL A 168 -2.83 -8.99 -14.76
C VAL A 168 -2.05 -8.89 -16.06
N CYS A 169 -0.81 -8.39 -16.04
CA CYS A 169 0.01 -8.18 -17.24
C CYS A 169 1.27 -9.07 -17.20
N PRO A 170 1.32 -10.19 -17.96
CA PRO A 170 2.46 -11.11 -17.98
C PRO A 170 3.79 -10.42 -18.29
N SER A 171 3.81 -9.54 -19.30
CA SER A 171 5.03 -8.85 -19.68
C SER A 171 5.54 -7.90 -18.61
N LEU A 172 4.68 -7.44 -17.68
CA LEU A 172 5.04 -6.59 -16.55
C LEU A 172 5.10 -7.34 -15.21
N GLN A 173 5.05 -8.68 -15.23
CA GLN A 173 5.13 -9.50 -14.01
C GLN A 173 6.47 -9.27 -13.28
N GLY A 174 7.56 -9.15 -14.04
CA GLY A 174 8.88 -8.76 -13.54
C GLY A 174 9.12 -7.25 -13.55
N SER A 175 10.19 -6.81 -12.90
CA SER A 175 10.69 -5.45 -13.09
C SER A 175 11.29 -5.30 -14.48
N GLN A 176 10.94 -4.21 -15.18
CA GLN A 176 11.26 -4.03 -16.60
C GLN A 176 12.55 -3.25 -16.82
N HIS A 177 12.90 -2.39 -15.86
CA HIS A 177 14.01 -1.47 -16.01
C HIS A 177 15.10 -1.82 -15.01
N PHE A 178 16.31 -2.02 -15.54
CA PHE A 178 17.53 -2.08 -14.75
C PHE A 178 18.00 -0.63 -14.52
N GLY A 179 17.66 -0.08 -13.34
CA GLY A 179 17.97 1.30 -12.95
C GLY A 179 16.72 2.16 -12.71
N THR A 180 16.92 3.28 -12.03
CA THR A 180 15.82 4.14 -11.56
C THR A 180 15.43 5.16 -12.63
N ARG A 181 14.35 4.88 -13.35
CA ARG A 181 13.61 5.83 -14.21
C ARG A 181 12.45 6.50 -13.46
N ALA A 182 12.36 6.24 -12.16
CA ALA A 182 11.24 6.59 -11.29
C ALA A 182 9.91 6.00 -11.79
N CYS A 183 9.95 4.94 -12.60
CA CYS A 183 8.76 4.26 -13.08
C CYS A 183 8.34 3.20 -12.04
N ILE A 184 7.03 2.99 -11.88
CA ILE A 184 6.51 2.01 -10.93
C ILE A 184 7.04 0.58 -11.20
N CYS A 185 7.37 0.29 -12.47
CA CYS A 185 7.95 -0.98 -12.92
C CYS A 185 9.49 -1.09 -12.82
N ASP A 186 10.17 -0.13 -12.20
CA ASP A 186 11.61 -0.18 -11.98
C ASP A 186 12.01 -1.29 -10.99
N PHE A 187 13.16 -1.91 -11.24
CA PHE A 187 13.78 -2.82 -10.29
C PHE A 187 14.40 -2.03 -9.13
N ASN A 188 13.97 -2.37 -7.91
CA ASN A 188 14.60 -1.95 -6.68
C ASN A 188 14.70 -3.20 -5.81
N GLN A 189 15.89 -3.47 -5.28
CA GLN A 189 16.08 -4.55 -4.33
C GLN A 189 15.57 -4.11 -2.96
N GLU A 190 16.09 -2.98 -2.46
CA GLU A 190 15.79 -2.47 -1.12
C GLU A 190 14.53 -1.59 -1.11
N LEU A 191 13.82 -1.61 0.02
CA LEU A 191 12.61 -0.80 0.21
C LEU A 191 12.89 0.70 0.14
N ALA A 192 14.03 1.15 0.66
CA ALA A 192 14.43 2.56 0.66
C ALA A 192 14.50 3.14 -0.78
N ASP A 193 14.96 2.35 -1.74
CA ASP A 193 15.11 2.76 -3.14
C ASP A 193 13.76 2.90 -3.87
N VAL A 194 12.71 2.27 -3.34
CA VAL A 194 11.35 2.35 -3.91
C VAL A 194 10.75 3.74 -3.73
N ARG A 195 11.24 4.52 -2.77
CA ARG A 195 10.75 5.86 -2.47
C ARG A 195 10.59 6.73 -3.71
N LEU A 196 11.56 6.72 -4.63
CA LEU A 196 11.51 7.59 -5.79
C LEU A 196 10.31 7.29 -6.71
N LYS A 197 10.01 6.01 -6.97
CA LYS A 197 8.86 5.63 -7.81
C LYS A 197 7.51 5.83 -7.13
N VAL A 198 7.45 5.77 -5.79
CA VAL A 198 6.21 6.07 -5.04
C VAL A 198 5.91 7.56 -5.05
N ILE A 199 6.93 8.42 -4.95
CA ILE A 199 6.76 9.88 -5.00
C ILE A 199 6.28 10.31 -6.38
N THR A 200 6.92 9.81 -7.44
CA THR A 200 6.60 10.25 -8.80
C THR A 200 5.30 9.65 -9.33
N GLY A 201 4.92 8.46 -8.85
CA GLY A 201 3.72 7.76 -9.35
C GLY A 201 3.76 7.51 -10.87
N PHE A 202 4.96 7.46 -11.45
CA PHE A 202 5.13 7.55 -12.90
C PHE A 202 5.07 6.17 -13.58
N LEU A 203 4.44 6.13 -14.75
CA LEU A 203 4.44 5.00 -15.68
C LEU A 203 5.11 5.44 -16.99
N CYS A 204 6.22 4.80 -17.35
CA CYS A 204 6.93 5.12 -18.59
C CYS A 204 6.11 4.75 -19.82
N SER A 205 6.37 5.39 -20.97
CA SER A 205 5.65 5.12 -22.23
C SER A 205 5.67 3.65 -22.63
N GLN A 206 6.78 2.94 -22.40
CA GLN A 206 6.88 1.51 -22.67
C GLN A 206 5.87 0.71 -21.83
N CYS A 207 5.87 0.87 -20.51
CA CYS A 207 4.93 0.15 -19.64
C CYS A 207 3.47 0.53 -19.92
N ARG A 208 3.19 1.80 -20.26
CA ARG A 208 1.83 2.23 -20.65
C ARG A 208 1.37 1.50 -21.90
N ASN A 209 2.19 1.52 -22.96
CA ASN A 209 1.87 0.84 -24.21
C ASN A 209 1.69 -0.68 -24.01
N THR A 210 2.50 -1.31 -23.15
CA THR A 210 2.35 -2.73 -22.82
C THR A 210 1.02 -3.01 -22.11
N LEU A 211 0.62 -2.19 -21.14
CA LEU A 211 -0.66 -2.37 -20.43
C LEU A 211 -1.86 -2.24 -21.37
N ASP A 212 -1.86 -1.21 -22.21
CA ASP A 212 -2.97 -0.97 -23.14
C ASP A 212 -3.05 -2.04 -24.24
N ALA A 213 -1.91 -2.62 -24.64
CA ALA A 213 -1.85 -3.65 -25.69
C ALA A 213 -2.17 -5.06 -25.19
N GLU A 214 -1.75 -5.43 -23.98
CA GLU A 214 -1.88 -6.80 -23.46
C GLU A 214 -3.10 -7.02 -22.57
N VAL A 215 -3.61 -5.97 -21.91
CA VAL A 215 -4.68 -6.11 -20.93
C VAL A 215 -5.95 -5.41 -21.41
N HIS A 216 -5.96 -4.08 -21.42
CA HIS A 216 -7.11 -3.29 -21.87
C HIS A 216 -6.71 -1.87 -22.18
N GLU A 217 -7.24 -1.31 -23.27
CA GLU A 217 -7.04 0.10 -23.63
C GLU A 217 -7.55 1.03 -22.51
N GLY A 218 -6.70 1.94 -22.04
CA GLY A 218 -7.06 2.93 -21.02
C GLY A 218 -6.68 2.52 -19.60
N LEU A 219 -6.29 1.26 -19.36
CA LEU A 219 -5.79 0.79 -18.07
C LEU A 219 -4.59 1.63 -17.60
N ALA A 220 -3.66 1.95 -18.52
CA ALA A 220 -2.50 2.76 -18.20
C ALA A 220 -2.88 4.18 -17.73
N SER A 221 -4.00 4.71 -18.21
CA SER A 221 -4.53 6.02 -17.80
C SER A 221 -5.17 5.96 -16.41
N GLU A 222 -5.99 4.94 -16.14
CA GLU A 222 -6.58 4.71 -14.82
C GLU A 222 -5.51 4.57 -13.73
N VAL A 223 -4.49 3.76 -14.00
CA VAL A 223 -3.38 3.56 -13.07
C VAL A 223 -2.59 4.85 -12.86
N GLY A 224 -2.33 5.61 -13.93
CA GLY A 224 -1.68 6.91 -13.82
C GLY A 224 -2.47 7.90 -12.95
N MET A 225 -3.80 7.93 -13.08
CA MET A 225 -4.68 8.75 -12.24
C MET A 225 -4.61 8.33 -10.78
N ILE A 226 -4.64 7.03 -10.48
CA ILE A 226 -4.49 6.52 -9.12
C ILE A 226 -3.13 6.86 -8.51
N LEU A 227 -2.05 6.70 -9.28
CA LEU A 227 -0.69 6.97 -8.81
C LEU A 227 -0.37 8.47 -8.70
N SER A 228 -1.09 9.34 -9.43
CA SER A 228 -0.96 10.81 -9.31
C SER A 228 -1.38 11.34 -7.95
N LYS A 229 -2.25 10.60 -7.24
CA LYS A 229 -2.80 10.96 -5.92
C LYS A 229 -3.59 12.26 -5.86
N ASP A 230 -3.81 12.94 -6.98
CA ASP A 230 -4.64 14.15 -7.07
C ASP A 230 -6.06 13.92 -6.53
N TRP A 231 -6.52 12.67 -6.60
CA TRP A 231 -7.83 12.23 -6.16
C TRP A 231 -8.02 12.15 -4.63
N ILE A 232 -6.93 12.22 -3.85
CA ILE A 232 -6.97 12.21 -2.38
C ILE A 232 -7.63 13.50 -1.85
N GLY A 233 -7.39 14.62 -2.53
CA GLY A 233 -7.83 15.97 -2.13
C GLY A 233 -7.02 16.55 -0.98
N ASP A 234 -7.51 17.66 -0.43
CA ASP A 234 -6.86 18.42 0.65
C ASP A 234 -7.57 18.26 2.00
N LEU A 235 -6.89 18.61 3.10
CA LEU A 235 -7.45 18.50 4.46
C LEU A 235 -8.53 19.55 4.77
N HIS A 236 -8.61 20.63 3.98
CA HIS A 236 -9.56 21.72 4.21
C HIS A 236 -10.94 21.43 3.61
N SER A 237 -11.01 20.49 2.66
CA SER A 237 -12.24 19.98 2.08
C SER A 237 -12.77 18.81 2.91
N SER A 238 -13.88 19.02 3.61
CA SER A 238 -14.51 17.99 4.46
C SER A 238 -15.00 16.76 3.69
N ALA A 239 -15.12 16.87 2.37
CA ALA A 239 -15.52 15.79 1.47
C ALA A 239 -14.31 15.02 0.88
N SER A 240 -13.08 15.45 1.16
CA SER A 240 -11.89 14.78 0.64
C SER A 240 -11.61 13.47 1.37
N LEU A 241 -10.87 12.60 0.70
CA LEU A 241 -10.37 11.38 1.33
C LEU A 241 -9.32 11.70 2.39
N ALA A 242 -8.44 12.68 2.15
CA ALA A 242 -7.47 13.16 3.13
C ALA A 242 -8.14 13.54 4.46
N SER A 243 -9.21 14.35 4.43
CA SER A 243 -9.96 14.74 5.63
C SER A 243 -10.64 13.54 6.30
N SER A 244 -11.13 12.59 5.51
CA SER A 244 -11.75 11.36 6.04
C SER A 244 -10.74 10.44 6.73
N ILE A 245 -9.50 10.37 6.22
CA ILE A 245 -8.41 9.59 6.80
C ILE A 245 -7.85 10.24 8.08
N GLU A 246 -7.79 11.56 8.12
CA GLU A 246 -7.35 12.32 9.30
C GLU A 246 -8.22 12.03 10.53
N LYS A 247 -9.52 11.73 10.34
CA LYS A 247 -10.42 11.30 11.42
C LYS A 247 -10.00 10.00 12.10
N PHE A 248 -9.16 9.18 11.45
CA PHE A 248 -8.54 7.98 12.04
C PHE A 248 -7.17 8.28 12.67
N GLY A 249 -6.80 9.55 12.82
CA GLY A 249 -5.55 10.00 13.43
C GLY A 249 -4.34 9.98 12.49
N VAL A 250 -4.53 9.72 11.20
CA VAL A 250 -3.43 9.68 10.22
C VAL A 250 -3.50 10.90 9.30
N ASN A 251 -2.50 11.77 9.35
CA ASN A 251 -2.38 12.87 8.41
C ASN A 251 -1.40 12.45 7.31
N LEU A 252 -1.89 12.18 6.10
CA LEU A 252 -1.06 11.66 4.99
C LEU A 252 0.14 12.56 4.63
N PHE A 253 0.10 13.85 4.98
CA PHE A 253 1.15 14.81 4.66
C PHE A 253 2.18 15.00 5.78
N ILE A 254 1.95 14.40 6.95
CA ILE A 254 2.80 14.57 8.14
C ILE A 254 3.19 13.22 8.75
N THR A 255 2.22 12.31 8.88
CA THR A 255 2.40 11.01 9.51
C THR A 255 3.23 10.09 8.62
N ALA A 256 4.43 9.74 9.09
CA ALA A 256 5.34 8.85 8.35
C ALA A 256 4.93 7.37 8.46
N GLY A 257 4.44 6.94 9.63
CA GLY A 257 4.04 5.56 9.92
C GLY A 257 2.53 5.27 9.79
N LEU A 258 2.09 4.08 10.22
CA LEU A 258 0.66 3.70 10.25
C LEU A 258 -0.07 4.32 11.44
N VAL A 259 0.68 4.65 12.49
CA VAL A 259 0.21 5.31 13.70
C VAL A 259 1.08 6.54 13.93
N PRO A 260 0.48 7.72 14.21
CA PRO A 260 1.26 8.92 14.49
C PRO A 260 2.02 8.79 15.80
N THR A 261 3.30 9.14 15.75
CA THR A 261 4.15 9.35 16.92
C THR A 261 3.64 10.55 17.73
N TRP A 262 4.03 10.63 19.02
CA TRP A 262 3.68 11.77 19.88
C TRP A 262 4.07 13.13 19.28
N LYS A 263 5.23 13.20 18.61
CA LYS A 263 5.70 14.43 17.96
C LYS A 263 4.79 14.84 16.81
N GLU A 264 4.39 13.88 15.98
CA GLU A 264 3.46 14.12 14.86
C GLU A 264 2.06 14.52 15.37
N ARG A 265 1.58 13.93 16.47
CA ARG A 265 0.31 14.34 17.10
C ARG A 265 0.33 15.80 17.55
N ILE A 266 1.40 16.23 18.20
CA ILE A 266 1.58 17.62 18.62
C ILE A 266 1.64 18.53 17.37
N LEU A 267 2.39 18.14 16.35
CA LEU A 267 2.51 18.92 15.11
C LEU A 267 1.16 19.05 14.37
N ASN A 268 0.37 17.98 14.30
CA ASN A 268 -0.98 17.99 13.73
C ASN A 268 -1.90 18.94 14.51
N THR A 269 -1.90 18.83 15.85
CA THR A 269 -2.72 19.70 16.72
C THR A 269 -2.34 21.18 16.54
N LEU A 270 -1.03 21.48 16.44
CA LEU A 270 -0.54 22.85 16.22
C LEU A 270 -0.91 23.41 14.84
N ARG A 271 -1.11 22.55 13.84
CA ARG A 271 -1.53 22.94 12.49
C ARG A 271 -3.03 23.23 12.43
N GLU A 272 -3.84 22.42 13.08
CA GLU A 272 -5.31 22.56 13.13
C GLU A 272 -5.75 23.76 13.97
N ASP A 273 -5.20 23.92 15.19
CA ASP A 273 -5.61 24.97 16.13
C ASP A 273 -4.86 26.30 15.91
N GLY A 274 -3.96 26.32 14.92
CA GLY A 274 -3.28 27.50 14.47
C GLY A 274 -1.97 27.75 15.19
N PHE A 275 -0.90 27.68 14.41
CA PHE A 275 0.42 28.25 14.68
C PHE A 275 0.36 29.66 15.32
N LYS A 276 -0.73 30.41 15.10
CA LYS A 276 -1.02 31.69 15.76
C LYS A 276 -1.23 31.58 17.27
N GLU A 277 -1.96 30.60 17.78
CA GLU A 277 -2.16 30.42 19.23
C GLU A 277 -0.89 29.91 19.91
N PHE A 278 -0.13 29.04 19.24
CA PHE A 278 1.18 28.62 19.73
C PHE A 278 2.19 29.78 19.76
N ILE A 279 2.26 30.61 18.71
CA ILE A 279 3.07 31.83 18.71
C ILE A 279 2.63 32.75 19.84
N LYS A 280 1.32 32.99 20.03
CA LYS A 280 0.82 33.82 21.14
C LYS A 280 1.26 33.27 22.50
N PHE A 281 1.19 31.96 22.71
CA PHE A 281 1.64 31.31 23.94
C PHE A 281 3.15 31.47 24.15
N LEU A 282 3.96 31.21 23.11
CA LEU A 282 5.42 31.39 23.18
C LEU A 282 5.80 32.86 23.45
N TYR A 283 5.09 33.80 22.82
CA TYR A 283 5.27 35.23 23.01
C TYR A 283 4.89 35.66 24.42
N ALA A 284 3.80 35.10 24.98
CA ALA A 284 3.39 35.36 26.36
C ALA A 284 4.44 34.87 27.37
N ILE A 285 5.03 33.69 27.14
CA ILE A 285 6.13 33.16 27.98
C ILE A 285 7.37 34.06 27.87
N LEU A 286 7.78 34.41 26.65
CA LEU A 286 8.95 35.28 26.43
C LEU A 286 8.74 36.66 27.06
N LEU A 287 7.55 37.25 26.92
CA LEU A 287 7.19 38.53 27.52
C LEU A 287 7.21 38.45 29.06
N ALA A 288 6.63 37.40 29.64
CA ALA A 288 6.65 37.19 31.09
C ALA A 288 8.08 37.02 31.62
N GLY A 289 8.92 36.24 30.94
CA GLY A 289 10.34 36.07 31.29
C GLY A 289 11.12 37.39 31.16
N PHE A 290 10.86 38.17 30.13
CA PHE A 290 11.48 39.48 29.93
C PHE A 290 11.07 40.48 31.03
N LEU A 291 9.78 40.53 31.39
CA LEU A 291 9.28 41.37 32.48
C LEU A 291 9.87 40.95 33.83
N PHE A 292 9.99 39.65 34.09
CA PHE A 292 10.63 39.12 35.29
C PHE A 292 12.11 39.52 35.38
N TYR A 293 12.85 39.39 34.27
CA TYR A 293 14.25 39.82 34.18
C TYR A 293 14.43 41.32 34.44
N LEU A 294 13.57 42.16 33.86
CA LEU A 294 13.59 43.61 34.10
C LEU A 294 13.22 43.98 35.54
N GLY A 295 12.29 43.25 36.16
CA GLY A 295 11.93 43.41 37.56
C GLY A 295 13.08 43.07 38.50
N TRP A 296 13.82 42.00 38.21
CA TRP A 296 14.99 41.59 39.00
C TRP A 296 16.12 42.62 38.96
N LYS A 297 16.34 43.29 37.81
CA LYS A 297 17.46 44.24 37.65
C LYS A 297 17.25 45.58 38.36
N LYS A 298 16.05 45.86 38.88
CA LYS A 298 15.68 47.12 39.54
C LYS A 298 15.47 47.00 41.06
N GLY A 299 15.56 45.79 41.62
CA GLY A 299 15.58 45.55 43.07
C GLY A 299 16.97 45.18 43.54
#